data_AF-A0A1B9M7J3-F1
#
_entry.id   AF-A0A1B9M7J3-F1
#
_cell.length_a   1.000
_cell.length_b   1.000
_cell.length_c   1.000
_cell.angle_alpha   90.00
_cell.angle_beta   90.00
_cell.angle_gamma   90.00
#
_symmetry.space_group_name_H-M   'P 1'
#
loop_
_entity.id
_entity.type
_entity.pdbx_description
1 polymer ?
#
loop_
_entity_poly.entity_id
_entity_poly.type
_entity_poly.pdbx_seq_one_letter_code
_entity_poly.pdbx_strand_id
1 'polypeptide(L)'
;MQKDNLTHLLKGCVLVKELISNDKRFRTWLEISLQIQVDPSFTLVKGRLVMDWDENFLPEHKKKICEKSEAKFKVRQNSFLIEDIENGFDPSYEWVGEFKYINSIDDLFSYLAKNNLNLDDFELPTWDNDYPL
;
A
#
# COMPACT_ATOMS: atom_id res chain seq x y z
N MET A 1 9.22 11.52 -15.25
CA MET A 1 9.99 10.28 -14.97
C MET A 1 9.06 9.34 -14.19
N GLN A 2 8.14 8.66 -14.87
CA GLN A 2 7.28 7.64 -14.26
C GLN A 2 8.14 6.40 -14.02
N LYS A 3 8.58 6.21 -12.77
CA LYS A 3 9.18 4.97 -12.32
C LYS A 3 8.02 4.00 -12.12
N ASP A 4 8.04 2.89 -12.85
CA ASP A 4 7.10 1.78 -12.81
C ASP A 4 6.53 1.54 -11.38
N ASN A 5 5.25 1.83 -11.17
CA ASN A 5 4.57 1.71 -9.87
C ASN A 5 4.64 0.28 -9.32
N LEU A 6 4.73 -0.73 -10.19
CA LEU A 6 4.98 -2.10 -9.78
C LEU A 6 6.35 -2.22 -9.09
N THR A 7 7.37 -1.53 -9.61
CA THR A 7 8.70 -1.50 -8.98
C THR A 7 8.66 -0.85 -7.59
N HIS A 8 7.80 0.15 -7.37
CA HIS A 8 7.60 0.74 -6.03
C HIS A 8 6.95 -0.27 -5.08
N LEU A 9 5.88 -0.95 -5.50
CA LEU A 9 5.27 -2.00 -4.70
C LEU A 9 6.27 -3.12 -4.36
N LEU A 10 7.04 -3.60 -5.34
CA LEU A 10 8.03 -4.66 -5.12
C LEU A 10 9.16 -4.25 -4.18
N LYS A 11 9.34 -2.95 -3.92
CA LYS A 11 10.29 -2.44 -2.90
C LYS A 11 9.67 -2.33 -1.50
N GLY A 12 8.41 -2.73 -1.32
CA GLY A 12 7.68 -2.58 -0.06
C GLY A 12 6.96 -1.23 0.09
N CYS A 13 6.91 -0.39 -0.96
CA CYS A 13 6.15 0.85 -0.87
C CYS A 13 4.65 0.59 -0.84
N VAL A 14 3.93 1.45 -0.13
CA VAL A 14 2.47 1.58 -0.22
C VAL A 14 2.15 2.55 -1.36
N LEU A 15 1.15 2.20 -2.18
CA LEU A 15 0.60 3.09 -3.18
C LEU A 15 -0.88 3.37 -2.90
N VAL A 16 -1.32 4.58 -3.17
CA VAL A 16 -2.70 5.03 -2.94
C VAL A 16 -3.29 5.66 -4.19
N LYS A 17 -4.60 5.49 -4.37
CA LYS A 17 -5.38 6.19 -5.39
C LYS A 17 -6.67 6.70 -4.76
N GLU A 18 -6.89 8.01 -4.80
CA GLU A 18 -8.19 8.56 -4.44
C GLU A 18 -9.26 8.10 -5.43
N LEU A 19 -10.37 7.61 -4.89
CA LEU A 19 -11.54 7.17 -5.62
C LEU A 19 -12.62 8.25 -5.54
N ILE A 20 -13.47 8.31 -6.56
CA ILE A 20 -14.65 9.17 -6.52
C ILE A 20 -15.60 8.61 -5.45
N SER A 21 -15.78 9.34 -4.36
CA SER A 21 -16.74 9.01 -3.31
C SER A 21 -18.14 9.47 -3.69
N ASN A 22 -19.14 8.62 -3.42
CA ASN A 22 -20.56 8.98 -3.55
C ASN A 22 -21.04 9.83 -2.35
N ASP A 23 -20.36 9.74 -1.21
CA ASP A 23 -20.66 10.54 -0.02
C ASP A 23 -19.70 11.71 0.06
N LYS A 24 -20.24 12.92 -0.11
CA LYS A 24 -19.47 14.17 -0.12
C LYS A 24 -18.83 14.53 1.23
N ARG A 25 -19.13 13.79 2.29
CA ARG A 25 -18.50 13.98 3.61
C ARG A 25 -17.16 13.27 3.70
N PHE A 26 -16.89 12.32 2.81
CA PHE A 26 -15.71 11.47 2.85
C PHE A 26 -14.86 11.61 1.61
N ARG A 27 -13.54 11.55 1.81
CA ARG A 27 -12.60 11.17 0.76
C ARG A 27 -12.21 9.71 0.95
N THR A 28 -12.15 8.98 -0.15
CA THR A 28 -11.90 7.54 -0.14
C THR A 28 -10.68 7.22 -0.99
N TRP A 29 -9.75 6.44 -0.45
CA TRP A 29 -8.59 5.95 -1.18
C TRP A 29 -8.63 4.43 -1.29
N LEU A 30 -8.12 3.91 -2.40
CA LEU A 30 -7.70 2.53 -2.51
C LEU A 30 -6.19 2.45 -2.22
N GLU A 31 -5.84 1.66 -1.23
CA GLU A 31 -4.45 1.38 -0.84
C GLU A 31 -4.01 0.04 -1.41
N ILE A 32 -2.77 -0.04 -1.91
CA ILE A 32 -2.12 -1.26 -2.37
C ILE A 32 -0.73 -1.37 -1.72
N SER A 33 -0.41 -2.53 -1.19
CA SER A 33 0.92 -2.84 -0.65
C SER A 33 1.23 -4.33 -0.77
N LEU A 34 2.49 -4.70 -0.54
CA LEU A 34 2.86 -6.12 -0.41
C LEU A 34 2.25 -6.73 0.87
N GLN A 35 2.03 -8.03 0.83
CA GLN A 35 1.77 -8.79 2.04
C GLN A 35 3.05 -8.87 2.88
N ILE A 36 2.91 -8.80 4.20
CA ILE A 36 4.03 -8.66 5.13
C ILE A 36 5.06 -9.81 5.04
N GLN A 37 4.63 -11.00 4.58
CA GLN A 37 5.52 -12.17 4.47
C GLN A 37 6.46 -12.10 3.26
N VAL A 38 6.15 -11.25 2.28
CA VAL A 38 6.92 -11.10 1.03
C VAL A 38 7.47 -9.67 0.87
N ASP A 39 7.24 -8.82 1.87
CA ASP A 39 7.69 -7.44 1.90
C ASP A 39 9.18 -7.39 2.31
N PRO A 40 10.07 -6.84 1.47
CA PRO A 40 11.50 -6.78 1.75
C PRO A 40 11.87 -5.91 2.96
N SER A 41 10.98 -5.02 3.41
CA SER A 41 11.16 -4.22 4.63
C SER A 41 10.99 -5.02 5.93
N PHE A 42 10.51 -6.26 5.83
CA PHE A 42 10.31 -7.14 6.97
C PHE A 42 11.15 -8.40 6.83
N THR A 43 11.87 -8.76 7.90
CA THR A 43 12.62 -10.02 7.93
C THR A 43 12.05 -10.92 9.00
N LEU A 44 11.77 -12.18 8.64
CA LEU A 44 11.42 -13.22 9.60
C LEU A 44 12.72 -13.83 10.16
N VAL A 45 13.07 -13.47 11.39
CA VAL A 45 14.22 -14.03 12.11
C VAL A 45 13.70 -15.00 13.17
N LYS A 46 14.00 -16.30 13.02
CA LYS A 46 13.57 -17.36 13.95
C LYS A 46 12.05 -17.34 14.25
N GLY A 47 11.23 -17.10 13.22
CA GLY A 47 9.77 -17.03 13.35
C GLY A 47 9.23 -15.74 13.98
N ARG A 48 10.09 -14.73 14.23
CA ARG A 48 9.69 -13.40 14.68
C ARG A 48 9.82 -12.41 13.54
N LEU A 49 8.83 -11.53 13.41
CA LEU A 49 8.86 -10.43 12.47
C LEU A 49 9.71 -9.29 13.06
N VAL A 50 10.76 -8.89 12.36
CA VAL A 50 11.66 -7.81 12.78
C VAL A 50 11.56 -6.67 11.76
N MET A 51 11.30 -5.45 12.24
CA MET A 51 11.33 -4.21 11.45
C MET A 51 12.76 -3.66 11.39
N ASP A 52 13.08 -3.04 10.26
CA ASP A 52 14.43 -2.62 9.81
C ASP A 52 15.12 -1.48 10.56
N TRP A 53 14.72 -1.17 11.79
CA TRP A 53 15.39 -0.10 12.56
C TRP A 53 16.71 -0.52 13.21
N ASP A 54 17.09 -1.81 13.15
CA ASP A 54 18.34 -2.29 13.75
C ASP A 54 19.36 -2.67 12.67
N GLU A 55 20.20 -1.69 12.32
CA GLU A 55 21.29 -1.81 11.35
C GLU A 55 22.28 -2.95 11.70
N ASN A 56 22.35 -3.37 12.97
CA ASN A 56 23.23 -4.42 13.44
C ASN A 56 22.71 -5.85 13.16
N PHE A 57 21.48 -5.98 12.64
CA PHE A 57 20.82 -7.26 12.42
C PHE A 57 20.68 -7.68 10.95
N LEU A 58 21.19 -6.88 10.01
CA LEU A 58 21.02 -7.12 8.58
C LEU A 58 21.97 -8.22 8.06
N PRO A 59 21.47 -9.38 7.60
CA PRO A 59 22.30 -10.37 6.91
C PRO A 59 22.59 -9.89 5.48
N GLU A 60 23.76 -10.24 4.95
CA GLU A 60 24.20 -9.96 3.56
C GLU A 60 23.27 -10.54 2.47
N HIS A 61 22.29 -11.36 2.84
CA HIS A 61 21.36 -12.06 1.94
C HIS A 61 20.01 -11.37 1.74
N LYS A 62 19.86 -10.12 2.21
CA LYS A 62 18.56 -9.48 2.25
C LYS A 62 18.14 -8.92 0.88
N LYS A 63 17.01 -9.41 0.35
CA LYS A 63 16.43 -8.92 -0.91
C LYS A 63 15.94 -7.49 -0.71
N LYS A 64 16.46 -6.53 -1.49
CA LYS A 64 15.98 -5.12 -1.51
C LYS A 64 14.68 -4.94 -2.30
N ILE A 65 14.28 -5.98 -3.03
CA ILE A 65 13.15 -6.02 -3.95
C ILE A 65 12.55 -7.41 -3.88
N CYS A 66 11.23 -7.51 -3.72
CA CYS A 66 10.45 -8.73 -3.81
C CYS A 66 10.56 -9.31 -5.23
N GLU A 67 10.77 -10.62 -5.34
CA GLU A 67 10.76 -11.28 -6.65
C GLU A 67 9.35 -11.32 -7.23
N LYS A 68 9.23 -11.04 -8.53
CA LYS A 68 7.93 -10.99 -9.22
C LYS A 68 7.11 -12.27 -9.08
N SER A 69 7.77 -13.43 -9.08
CA SER A 69 7.14 -14.76 -8.92
C SER A 69 6.64 -15.04 -7.50
N GLU A 70 7.17 -14.33 -6.51
CA GLU A 70 6.80 -14.46 -5.09
C GLU A 70 5.82 -13.37 -4.64
N ALA A 71 5.64 -12.33 -5.46
CA ALA A 71 4.91 -11.12 -5.11
C ALA A 71 3.43 -11.42 -4.82
N LYS A 72 3.01 -11.03 -3.61
CA LYS A 72 1.63 -11.09 -3.13
C LYS A 72 1.28 -9.73 -2.55
N PHE A 73 0.05 -9.30 -2.81
CA PHE A 73 -0.43 -7.97 -2.46
C PHE A 73 -1.61 -8.04 -1.52
N LYS A 74 -1.87 -6.94 -0.84
CA LYS A 74 -3.10 -6.68 -0.12
C LYS A 74 -3.64 -5.31 -0.56
N VAL A 75 -4.96 -5.22 -0.66
CA VAL A 75 -5.65 -3.98 -1.05
C VAL A 75 -6.77 -3.69 -0.07
N ARG A 76 -7.00 -2.42 0.25
CA ARG A 76 -8.14 -1.99 1.10
C ARG A 76 -8.63 -0.62 0.67
N GLN A 77 -9.91 -0.36 0.89
CA GLN A 77 -10.47 0.97 0.72
C GLN A 77 -10.55 1.65 2.08
N ASN A 78 -10.02 2.86 2.17
CA ASN A 78 -10.01 3.67 3.38
C ASN A 78 -10.81 4.93 3.11
N SER A 79 -11.77 5.25 3.97
CA SER A 79 -12.52 6.50 3.89
C SER A 79 -12.27 7.34 5.14
N PHE A 80 -12.11 8.64 4.94
CA PHE A 80 -11.84 9.59 6.00
C PHE A 80 -12.73 10.81 5.83
N LEU A 81 -13.13 11.43 6.95
CA LEU A 81 -13.94 12.63 6.93
C LEU A 81 -13.13 13.79 6.32
N ILE A 82 -13.76 14.54 5.42
CA ILE A 82 -13.15 15.72 4.81
C ILE A 82 -12.80 16.76 5.88
N GLU A 83 -13.69 16.96 6.85
CA GLU A 83 -13.48 17.91 7.93
C GLU A 83 -12.22 17.59 8.75
N ASP A 84 -11.93 16.31 9.00
CA ASP A 84 -10.72 15.92 9.72
C ASP A 84 -9.47 16.29 8.91
N ILE A 85 -9.49 16.00 7.61
CA ILE A 85 -8.37 16.27 6.69
C ILE A 85 -8.13 17.79 6.55
N GLU A 86 -9.18 18.56 6.24
CA GLU A 86 -9.07 19.99 5.97
C GLU A 86 -8.65 20.81 7.20
N ASN A 87 -9.04 20.36 8.40
CA ASN A 87 -8.64 21.00 9.65
C ASN A 87 -7.31 20.48 10.21
N GLY A 88 -6.69 19.49 9.57
CA GLY A 88 -5.44 18.86 10.03
C GLY A 88 -5.60 18.10 11.35
N PHE A 89 -6.79 17.55 11.60
CA PHE A 89 -7.03 16.68 12.75
C PHE A 89 -6.49 15.27 12.50
N ASP A 90 -6.29 14.53 13.58
CA ASP A 90 -6.07 13.09 13.50
C ASP A 90 -7.37 12.44 13.01
N PRO A 91 -7.40 11.83 11.81
CA PRO A 91 -8.65 11.40 11.21
C PRO A 91 -9.19 10.14 11.88
N SER A 92 -10.52 10.02 11.89
CA SER A 92 -11.14 8.79 12.38
C SER A 92 -10.84 7.60 11.44
N TYR A 93 -10.33 6.52 12.03
CA TYR A 93 -10.04 5.26 11.33
C TYR A 93 -11.23 4.27 11.34
N GLU A 94 -12.42 4.71 11.77
CA GLU A 94 -13.63 3.87 11.84
C GLU A 94 -14.04 3.30 10.46
N TRP A 95 -13.75 4.03 9.38
CA TRP A 95 -14.10 3.64 8.00
C TRP A 95 -12.91 3.13 7.18
N VAL A 96 -11.89 2.62 7.87
CA VAL A 96 -10.83 1.83 7.25
C VAL A 96 -11.36 0.43 6.96
N GLY A 97 -11.39 0.07 5.69
CA GLY A 97 -11.87 -1.23 5.24
C GLY A 97 -10.89 -2.38 5.55
N GLU A 98 -11.43 -3.59 5.47
CA GLU A 98 -10.63 -4.81 5.60
C GLU A 98 -9.73 -5.04 4.37
N PHE A 99 -8.61 -5.72 4.59
CA PHE A 99 -7.73 -6.13 3.50
C PHE A 99 -8.34 -7.27 2.68
N LYS A 100 -8.32 -7.08 1.35
CA LYS A 100 -8.46 -8.16 0.37
C LYS A 100 -7.08 -8.61 -0.06
N TYR A 101 -6.86 -9.91 -0.08
CA TYR A 101 -5.56 -10.50 -0.41
C TYR A 101 -5.51 -10.94 -1.88
N ILE A 102 -4.41 -10.59 -2.54
CA ILE A 102 -4.13 -10.86 -3.95
C ILE A 102 -2.84 -11.67 -4.03
N ASN A 103 -2.88 -12.80 -4.73
CA ASN A 103 -1.83 -13.82 -4.63
C ASN A 103 -0.76 -13.75 -5.73
N SER A 104 -0.90 -12.85 -6.70
CA SER A 104 0.04 -12.69 -7.79
C SER A 104 -0.06 -11.30 -8.43
N ILE A 105 0.91 -10.98 -9.30
CA ILE A 105 0.88 -9.77 -10.13
C ILE A 105 -0.29 -9.82 -11.13
N ASP A 106 -0.55 -10.97 -11.74
CA ASP A 106 -1.64 -11.11 -12.72
C ASP A 106 -3.02 -10.96 -12.05
N ASP A 107 -3.18 -11.46 -10.83
CA ASP A 107 -4.39 -11.26 -10.03
C ASP A 107 -4.58 -9.78 -9.65
N LEU A 108 -3.48 -9.06 -9.39
CA LEU A 108 -3.52 -7.61 -9.10
C LEU A 108 -4.03 -6.85 -10.32
N PHE A 109 -3.43 -7.07 -11.50
CA PHE A 109 -3.88 -6.42 -12.73
C PHE A 109 -5.33 -6.80 -13.08
N SER A 110 -5.70 -8.07 -12.88
CA SER A 110 -7.08 -8.53 -13.07
C SER A 110 -8.07 -7.85 -12.11
N TYR A 111 -7.68 -7.65 -10.84
CA TYR A 111 -8.47 -6.91 -9.86
C TYR A 111 -8.64 -5.45 -10.28
N LEU A 112 -7.57 -4.77 -10.65
CA LEU A 112 -7.60 -3.37 -11.06
C LEU A 112 -8.46 -3.17 -12.32
N ALA A 113 -8.26 -4.01 -13.34
CA ALA A 113 -9.03 -3.96 -14.58
C ALA A 113 -10.54 -4.17 -14.33
N LYS A 114 -10.93 -5.11 -13.47
CA LYS A 114 -12.33 -5.34 -13.09
C LYS A 114 -12.98 -4.13 -12.40
N ASN A 115 -12.18 -3.27 -11.78
CA ASN A 115 -12.63 -2.06 -11.09
C ASN A 115 -12.40 -0.79 -11.93
N ASN A 116 -12.05 -0.92 -13.22
CA ASN A 116 -11.69 0.20 -14.10
C ASN A 116 -10.57 1.10 -13.55
N LEU A 117 -9.54 0.48 -12.96
CA LEU A 117 -8.36 1.16 -12.44
C LEU A 117 -7.11 0.73 -13.19
N ASN A 118 -6.14 1.63 -13.32
CA ASN A 118 -4.79 1.32 -13.78
C ASN A 118 -3.79 1.54 -12.64
N LEU A 119 -2.80 0.64 -12.51
CA LEU A 119 -1.74 0.78 -11.51
C LEU A 119 -0.94 2.09 -11.70
N ASP A 120 -0.83 2.57 -12.93
CA ASP A 120 -0.13 3.84 -13.24
C ASP A 120 -0.84 5.08 -12.68
N ASP A 121 -2.12 4.98 -12.32
CA ASP A 121 -2.89 6.08 -11.72
C ASP A 121 -2.61 6.24 -10.21
N PHE A 122 -1.94 5.26 -9.60
CA PHE A 122 -1.61 5.28 -8.18
C PHE A 122 -0.36 6.12 -7.91
N GLU A 123 -0.29 6.66 -6.71
CA GLU A 123 0.80 7.52 -6.28
C GLU A 123 1.37 7.01 -4.95
N LEU A 124 2.61 7.37 -4.65
CA LEU A 124 3.12 7.22 -3.29
C LEU A 124 2.33 8.18 -2.38
N PRO A 125 1.92 7.78 -1.18
CA PRO A 125 1.32 8.70 -0.24
C PRO A 125 2.36 9.77 0.13
N THR A 126 1.99 11.04 -0.03
CA THR A 126 2.83 12.21 0.26
C THR A 126 2.01 13.20 1.07
N TRP A 127 2.69 14.20 1.65
CA TRP A 127 2.01 15.32 2.29
C TRP A 127 1.13 16.12 1.33
N ASP A 128 1.38 16.03 0.01
CA ASP A 128 0.69 16.80 -1.01
C ASP A 128 -0.60 16.13 -1.51
N ASN A 129 -0.82 14.83 -1.25
CA ASN A 129 -2.01 14.12 -1.69
C ASN A 129 -3.07 13.89 -0.60
N ASP A 130 -2.93 14.61 0.52
CA ASP A 130 -3.84 14.67 1.68
C ASP A 130 -4.20 13.30 2.28
N TYR A 131 -3.50 12.24 1.88
CA TYR A 131 -3.73 10.91 2.41
C TYR A 131 -3.28 10.88 3.87
N PRO A 132 -4.15 10.49 4.82
CA PRO A 132 -3.74 10.32 6.20
C PRO A 132 -2.61 9.29 6.34
N LEU A 133 -1.46 9.73 6.87
CA LEU A 133 -0.24 8.93 7.07
C LEU A 133 -0.12 8.41 8.49
#